data_AF-A0A1F8HUE7-F1
#
_entry.id   AF-A0A1F8HUE7-F1
#
_cell.length_a   1.000
_cell.length_b   1.000
_cell.length_c   1.000
_cell.angle_alpha   90.00
_cell.angle_beta   90.00
_cell.angle_gamma   90.00
#
_symmetry.space_group_name_H-M   'P 1'
#
loop_
_entity.id
_entity.type
_entity.pdbx_description
1 polymer ?
#
loop_
_entity_poly.entity_id
_entity_poly.type
_entity_poly.pdbx_seq_one_letter_code
_entity_poly.pdbx_strand_id
1 'polypeptide(L)' 'MIKKIGSKYMVVAESGRHMGEYKTKAEAKHRLAQIEFFKHLKSGSGSKLKLRKRSLLKK' A
#
# COMPACT_ATOMS: atom_id res chain seq x y z
N MET A 1 -2.19 3.78 9.37
CA MET A 1 -2.05 4.14 10.79
C MET A 1 -1.32 3.04 11.56
N ILE A 2 -0.66 3.38 12.67
CA ILE A 2 0.00 2.40 13.55
C ILE A 2 -0.72 2.41 14.91
N LYS A 3 -1.15 1.23 15.36
CA LYS A 3 -1.74 0.99 16.69
C LYS A 3 -0.76 0.16 17.52
N LYS A 4 -0.56 0.49 18.79
CA LYS A 4 0.18 -0.38 19.72
C LYS A 4 -0.78 -1.37 20.35
N ILE A 5 -0.47 -2.66 20.28
CA ILE A 5 -1.28 -3.73 20.86
C ILE A 5 -0.36 -4.55 21.77
N GLY A 6 -0.52 -4.36 23.08
CA GLY A 6 0.36 -4.95 24.08
C GLY A 6 1.83 -4.58 23.83
N SER A 7 2.65 -5.59 23.54
CA SER A 7 4.08 -5.46 23.23
C SER A 7 4.41 -5.23 21.76
N LYS A 8 3.41 -5.28 20.86
CA LYS A 8 3.61 -5.18 19.40
C LYS A 8 3.00 -3.90 18.81
N TYR A 9 3.34 -3.63 17.56
CA TYR A 9 2.84 -2.53 16.75
C TYR A 9 2.12 -3.09 15.52
N MET A 10 0.83 -2.77 15.39
CA MET A 10 -0.02 -3.18 14.29
C MET A 10 -0.23 -2.03 13.31
N VAL A 11 0.03 -2.27 12.03
CA VAL A 11 -0.31 -1.35 10.96
C VAL A 11 -1.73 -1.64 10.50
N VAL A 12 -2.56 -0.60 10.44
CA VAL A 12 -3.96 -0.69 10.07
C VAL A 12 -4.25 0.31 8.96
N ALA A 13 -5.12 -0.07 8.03
CA ALA A 13 -5.71 0.87 7.08
C ALA A 13 -6.69 1.80 7.79
N GLU A 14 -7.05 2.90 7.13
CA GLU A 14 -8.11 3.80 7.59
C GLU A 14 -9.46 3.09 7.71
N SER A 15 -9.72 2.13 6.82
CA SER A 15 -10.91 1.27 6.85
C SER A 15 -10.92 0.25 8.00
N GLY A 16 -9.95 0.29 8.91
CA GLY A 16 -9.81 -0.68 9.99
C GLY A 16 -9.20 -2.03 9.58
N ARG A 17 -8.86 -2.22 8.29
CA ARG A 17 -8.25 -3.46 7.81
C ARG A 17 -6.83 -3.64 8.35
N HIS A 18 -6.56 -4.82 8.90
CA HIS A 18 -5.23 -5.20 9.37
C HIS A 18 -4.22 -5.33 8.20
N MET A 19 -3.06 -4.67 8.31
CA MET A 19 -2.02 -4.65 7.27
C MET A 19 -0.68 -5.28 7.70
N GLY A 20 -0.55 -5.68 8.96
CA GLY A 20 0.60 -6.39 9.52
C GLY A 20 0.87 -6.04 10.98
N GLU A 21 1.46 -6.98 11.72
CA GLU A 21 1.99 -6.79 13.08
C GLU A 21 3.51 -6.85 13.10
N TYR A 22 4.11 -6.01 13.94
CA TYR A 22 5.56 -5.83 14.05
C TYR A 22 5.98 -5.74 15.51
N LYS A 23 7.21 -6.17 15.81
CA LYS A 23 7.75 -6.10 17.18
C LYS A 23 8.15 -4.67 17.53
N THR A 24 8.68 -3.92 16.57
CA THR A 24 9.17 -2.56 16.79
C THR A 24 8.32 -1.52 16.08
N LYS A 25 8.34 -0.28 16.62
CA LYS A 25 7.70 0.88 15.99
C LYS A 25 8.37 1.23 14.65
N ALA A 26 9.67 0.97 14.52
CA ALA A 26 10.44 1.24 13.31
C ALA A 26 9.95 0.38 12.14
N GLU A 27 9.84 -0.93 12.33
CA GLU A 27 9.32 -1.85 11.30
C GLU A 27 7.89 -1.47 10.86
N ALA A 28 7.01 -1.12 11.82
CA ALA A 28 5.66 -0.67 11.50
C ALA A 28 5.65 0.63 10.67
N LYS A 29 6.58 1.56 10.93
CA LYS A 29 6.77 2.78 10.11
C LYS A 29 7.25 2.44 8.69
N HIS A 30 8.24 1.55 8.56
CA HIS A 30 8.72 1.11 7.25
C HIS A 30 7.59 0.47 6.43
N ARG A 31 6.76 -0.36 7.06
CA ARG A 31 5.60 -0.95 6.39
C ARG A 31 4.60 0.11 5.94
N LEU A 32 4.30 1.09 6.79
CA LEU A 32 3.39 2.18 6.45
C LEU A 32 3.89 2.95 5.21
N ALA A 33 5.18 3.28 5.17
CA ALA A 33 5.81 3.96 4.05
C ALA A 33 5.73 3.15 2.75
N GLN A 34 5.94 1.83 2.80
CA GLN A 34 5.75 0.95 1.64
C GLN A 34 4.31 1.03 1.10
N ILE A 35 3.32 0.95 2.00
CA ILE A 35 1.91 1.01 1.61
C ILE A 35 1.58 2.34 0.94
N GLU A 36 2.07 3.46 1.48
CA GLU A 36 1.89 4.78 0.88
C GLU A 36 2.56 4.88 -0.49
N PHE A 37 3.79 4.41 -0.61
CA PHE A 37 4.50 4.34 -1.89
C PHE A 37 3.68 3.61 -2.95
N PHE A 38 3.17 2.41 -2.66
CA PHE A 38 2.36 1.65 -3.61
C PHE A 38 0.99 2.29 -3.89
N LYS A 39 0.39 3.01 -2.94
CA LYS A 39 -0.84 3.79 -3.19
C LYS A 39 -0.59 4.86 -4.25
N HIS A 40 0.48 5.64 -4.10
CA HIS A 40 0.84 6.69 -5.05
C HIS A 40 1.29 6.13 -6.41
N LEU A 41 1.95 4.98 -6.42
CA LEU A 41 2.37 4.33 -7.66
C LEU A 41 1.17 3.79 -8.46
N LYS A 42 0.14 3.28 -7.77
CA LYS A 42 -1.11 2.81 -8.39
C LYS A 42 -1.94 3.96 -8.97
N SER A 43 -1.97 5.13 -8.32
CA SER A 43 -2.70 6.29 -8.84
C SER A 43 -2.09 6.88 -10.11
N GLY A 44 -0.77 6.71 -10.32
CA GLY A 44 -0.09 7.21 -11.53
C GLY A 44 -0.13 6.29 -12.75
N SER A 45 -0.48 5.01 -12.60
CA SER A 45 -0.26 3.98 -13.62
C SER A 45 -1.54 3.41 -14.26
N GLY A 46 -2.71 3.64 -13.66
CA GLY A 46 -3.99 3.04 -14.09
C GLY A 46 -4.55 3.57 -15.42
N SER A 47 -4.22 4.80 -15.83
CA SER A 47 -4.73 5.40 -17.07
C SER A 47 -3.84 5.13 -18.29
N LYS A 48 -2.51 5.08 -18.13
CA LYS A 48 -1.58 4.84 -19.25
C LYS A 48 -1.52 3.37 -19.69
N LEU A 49 -1.68 2.41 -18.78
CA LEU A 49 -1.54 0.98 -19.11
C LEU A 49 -2.73 0.44 -19.94
N LYS A 50 -3.94 0.99 -19.73
CA LYS A 50 -5.13 0.65 -20.55
C LYS A 50 -5.05 1.20 -21.99
N LEU A 51 -4.38 2.33 -22.21
CA LEU A 51 -4.27 2.94 -23.54
C LEU A 51 -3.40 2.10 -24.50
N ARG A 52 -2.34 1.46 -24.00
CA ARG A 52 -1.40 0.65 -24.80
C ARG A 52 -1.96 -0.69 -25.28
N LYS A 53 -2.93 -1.30 -24.56
CA LYS A 53 -3.55 -2.56 -24.99
C LYS A 53 -4.55 -2.37 -26.14
N ARG A 54 -5.22 -1.21 -26.25
CA ARG A 54 -6.21 -0.96 -27.32
C ARG A 54 -5.57 -0.61 -28.66
N SER A 55 -4.38 0.01 -28.68
CA SER A 55 -3.67 0.35 -29.91
C SER A 55 -3.05 -0.86 -30.63
N LEU A 56 -2.79 -1.96 -29.90
CA LEU A 56 -2.19 -3.17 -30.44
C LEU A 56 -3.20 -4.19 -30.99
N LEU A 57 -4.50 -3.98 -30.74
CA LEU A 57 -5.58 -4.87 -31.16
C LEU A 57 -6.26 -4.43 -32.48
N LYS A 58 -5.84 -3.29 -33.06
CA LYS A 58 -6.22 -2.90 -34.43
C LYS A 58 -5.17 -3.43 -35.41
N LYS A 59 -5.29 -4.71 -35.77
CA LYS A 59 -4.70 -5.27 -37.00
C LYS A 59 -5.74 -6.16 -37.64
#